data_AF-A0A661PWM0-F1
#
_entry.id   AF-A0A661PWM0-F1
#
_cell.length_a   1.000
_cell.length_b   1.000
_cell.length_c   1.000
_cell.angle_alpha   90.00
_cell.angle_beta   90.00
_cell.angle_gamma   90.00
#
_symmetry.space_group_name_H-M   'P 1'
#
loop_
_entity.id
_entity.type
_entity.pdbx_description
1 polymer ?
#
loop_
_entity_poly.entity_id
_entity_poly.type
_entity_poly.pdbx_seq_one_letter_code
_entity_poly.pdbx_strand_id
1 'polypeptide(L)'
;MFSWVNRLRQLALGKPQKIETFYFDLDNIPPCPTCGSDNVAIFIYGKPPLERAILEGLESGKIISGGCMIRVTAPKWHCYQCKNDFGRLR
;
A
#
# COMPACT_ATOMS: atom_id res chain seq x y z
N MET A 1 -7.61 44.58 3.73
CA MET A 1 -8.18 43.96 4.95
C MET A 1 -8.83 42.62 4.60
N PHE A 2 -8.06 41.67 4.04
CA PHE A 2 -8.55 40.33 3.70
C PHE A 2 -7.37 39.36 3.80
N SER A 3 -7.00 39.05 5.03
CA SER A 3 -6.08 37.98 5.39
C SER A 3 -6.54 37.60 6.78
N TRP A 4 -7.02 36.38 6.98
CA TRP A 4 -7.08 35.64 8.26
C TRP A 4 -8.11 34.49 8.27
N VAL A 5 -9.12 34.47 7.37
CA VAL A 5 -10.19 33.43 7.47
C VAL A 5 -9.80 32.09 6.85
N ASN A 6 -8.74 32.03 6.02
CA ASN A 6 -8.38 30.80 5.29
C ASN A 6 -7.31 29.92 5.99
N ARG A 7 -7.08 30.12 7.30
CA ARG A 7 -6.12 29.32 8.10
C ARG A 7 -6.80 28.23 8.94
N LEU A 8 -8.13 28.24 9.07
CA LEU A 8 -8.88 27.29 9.92
C LEU A 8 -9.45 26.06 9.17
N ARG A 9 -9.26 25.95 7.85
CA ARG A 9 -9.74 24.79 7.08
C ARG A 9 -8.76 23.62 7.00
N GLN A 10 -7.50 23.83 7.40
CA GLN A 10 -6.47 22.78 7.38
C GLN A 10 -6.46 21.90 8.65
N LEU A 11 -7.29 22.20 9.65
CA LEU A 11 -7.33 21.47 10.92
C LEU A 11 -8.38 20.34 10.98
N ALA A 12 -9.27 20.23 9.98
CA ALA A 12 -10.39 19.28 10.01
C ALA A 12 -10.20 18.04 9.09
N LEU A 13 -9.18 18.05 8.24
CA LEU A 13 -8.81 16.91 7.43
C LEU A 13 -7.41 16.54 7.87
N GLY A 14 -7.31 15.55 8.76
CA GLY A 14 -6.03 14.95 9.11
C GLY A 14 -5.27 14.72 7.81
N LYS A 15 -4.11 15.37 7.68
CA LYS A 15 -3.24 15.21 6.51
C LYS A 15 -3.16 13.72 6.23
N PRO A 16 -3.35 13.24 4.97
CA PRO A 16 -3.00 11.87 4.67
C PRO A 16 -1.55 11.73 5.10
N GLN A 17 -1.32 10.96 6.16
CA GLN A 17 0.03 10.69 6.59
C GLN A 17 0.61 9.90 5.43
N LYS A 18 1.39 10.60 4.58
CA LYS A 18 2.35 9.94 3.71
C LYS A 18 3.08 9.00 4.65
N ILE A 19 2.87 7.70 4.43
CA ILE A 19 3.53 6.64 5.17
C ILE A 19 4.98 6.66 4.67
N GLU A 20 5.69 7.73 5.00
CA GLU A 20 7.13 7.80 4.90
C GLU A 20 7.63 6.83 5.96
N THR A 21 7.79 5.56 5.60
CA THR A 21 9.12 4.95 5.54
C THR A 21 9.08 3.44 5.25
N PHE A 22 9.88 3.07 4.26
CA PHE A 22 10.61 1.80 4.12
C PHE A 22 9.97 0.51 3.58
N TYR A 23 8.66 0.38 3.32
CA TYR A 23 8.15 -0.95 2.95
C TYR A 23 7.18 -1.12 1.78
N PHE A 24 6.53 -0.08 1.26
CA PHE A 24 5.52 -0.27 0.23
C PHE A 24 5.57 0.79 -0.86
N ASP A 25 5.87 0.37 -2.09
CA ASP A 25 5.58 1.15 -3.30
C ASP A 25 4.06 1.05 -3.57
N LEU A 26 3.23 1.63 -2.69
CA LEU A 26 1.76 1.63 -2.83
C LEU A 26 1.30 2.44 -4.06
N ASP A 27 2.13 3.37 -4.51
CA ASP A 27 1.76 4.37 -5.51
C ASP A 27 2.06 3.93 -6.95
N ASN A 28 2.74 2.79 -7.15
CA ASN A 28 3.09 2.30 -8.49
C ASN A 28 3.06 0.77 -8.56
N ILE A 29 1.84 0.22 -8.59
CA ILE A 29 1.60 -1.21 -8.81
C ILE A 29 1.65 -1.47 -10.33
N PRO A 30 2.63 -2.23 -10.85
CA PRO A 30 2.67 -2.55 -12.26
C PRO A 30 1.59 -3.59 -12.62
N PRO A 31 1.09 -3.60 -13.88
CA PRO A 31 0.25 -4.68 -14.38
C PRO A 31 0.97 -6.03 -14.27
N CYS A 32 0.19 -7.09 -14.11
CA CYS A 32 0.76 -8.44 -14.01
C CYS A 32 1.58 -8.78 -15.27
N PRO A 33 2.86 -9.13 -15.15
CA PRO A 33 3.70 -9.46 -16.31
C PRO A 33 3.26 -10.75 -17.00
N THR A 34 2.49 -11.60 -16.33
CA THR A 34 2.04 -12.90 -16.84
C THR A 34 0.76 -12.79 -17.68
N CYS A 35 -0.20 -11.96 -17.27
CA CYS A 35 -1.50 -11.87 -17.92
C CYS A 35 -1.96 -10.46 -18.31
N GLY A 36 -1.18 -9.42 -17.99
CA GLY A 36 -1.49 -8.02 -18.29
C GLY A 36 -2.60 -7.40 -17.44
N SER A 37 -3.12 -8.10 -16.43
CA SER A 37 -4.19 -7.58 -15.58
C SER A 37 -3.70 -6.55 -14.57
N ASP A 38 -4.50 -5.50 -14.36
CA ASP A 38 -4.31 -4.49 -13.30
C ASP A 38 -4.94 -4.90 -11.95
N ASN A 39 -5.62 -6.06 -11.89
CA ASN A 39 -6.22 -6.56 -10.66
C ASN A 39 -5.15 -7.21 -9.77
N VAL A 40 -4.37 -6.36 -9.12
CA VAL A 40 -3.15 -6.72 -8.38
C VAL A 40 -3.20 -6.17 -6.96
N ALA A 41 -2.87 -7.01 -5.99
CA ALA A 41 -2.72 -6.65 -4.58
C ALA A 41 -1.25 -6.52 -4.18
N ILE A 42 -1.01 -5.87 -3.04
CA ILE A 42 0.33 -5.67 -2.47
C ILE A 42 0.53 -6.61 -1.29
N PHE A 43 1.71 -7.23 -1.19
CA PHE A 43 2.08 -7.97 0.01
C PHE A 43 2.66 -7.06 1.09
N ILE A 44 2.19 -7.23 2.33
CA ILE A 44 2.76 -6.66 3.56
C ILE A 44 3.43 -7.75 4.39
N TYR A 45 4.66 -7.51 4.83
CA TYR A 45 5.45 -8.46 5.61
C TYR A 45 5.86 -7.89 6.96
N GLY A 46 6.24 -8.78 7.86
CA GLY A 46 6.73 -8.40 9.19
C GLY A 46 5.60 -8.00 10.12
N LYS A 47 5.88 -7.02 10.98
CA LYS A 47 4.92 -6.43 11.90
C LYS A 47 4.62 -4.99 11.44
N PRO A 48 3.67 -4.81 10.51
CA PRO A 48 3.32 -3.47 10.06
C PRO A 48 2.72 -2.64 11.21
N PRO A 49 2.86 -1.31 11.17
CA PRO A 49 2.18 -0.45 12.12
C PRO A 49 0.65 -0.61 11.97
N LEU A 50 -0.08 -0.50 13.08
CA LEU A 50 -1.54 -0.62 13.08
C LEU A 50 -2.20 0.69 12.63
N GLU A 51 -1.92 1.08 11.39
CA GLU A 51 -2.47 2.27 10.78
C GLU A 51 -3.78 1.96 10.07
N ARG A 52 -4.71 2.93 10.14
CA ARG A 52 -6.04 2.78 9.54
C ARG A 52 -5.99 2.44 8.05
N ALA A 53 -5.08 3.04 7.29
CA ALA A 53 -4.91 2.77 5.86
C ALA A 53 -4.49 1.32 5.58
N ILE A 54 -3.66 0.72 6.44
CA ILE A 54 -3.22 -0.67 6.32
C ILE A 54 -4.40 -1.60 6.64
N LEU A 55 -5.16 -1.30 7.69
CA LEU A 55 -6.34 -2.08 8.07
C LEU A 55 -7.42 -2.06 6.98
N GLU A 56 -7.77 -0.88 6.46
CA GLU A 56 -8.73 -0.74 5.36
C GLU A 56 -8.21 -1.40 4.07
N GLY A 57 -6.90 -1.34 3.82
CA GLY A 57 -6.27 -2.04 2.70
C GLY A 57 -6.34 -3.56 2.81
N LEU A 58 -6.15 -4.11 4.02
CA LEU A 58 -6.29 -5.53 4.31
C LEU A 58 -7.75 -5.99 4.16
N GLU A 59 -8.70 -5.21 4.70
CA GLU A 59 -10.13 -5.52 4.62
C GLU A 59 -10.66 -5.46 3.18
N SER A 60 -10.21 -4.49 2.39
CA SER A 60 -10.60 -4.36 0.98
C SER A 60 -9.87 -5.34 0.04
N GLY A 61 -8.88 -6.09 0.53
CA GLY A 61 -8.06 -6.99 -0.28
C GLY A 61 -7.03 -6.30 -1.17
N LYS A 62 -6.84 -4.98 -1.05
CA LYS A 62 -5.73 -4.27 -1.73
C LYS A 62 -4.37 -4.66 -1.16
N ILE A 63 -4.34 -5.06 0.10
CA ILE A 63 -3.16 -5.53 0.82
C ILE A 63 -3.40 -6.96 1.28
N ILE A 64 -2.38 -7.80 1.15
CA ILE A 64 -2.37 -9.19 1.61
C ILE A 64 -1.21 -9.36 2.59
N SER A 65 -1.43 -10.00 3.73
CA SER A 65 -0.33 -10.34 4.62
C SER A 65 0.52 -11.46 4.02
N GLY A 66 1.80 -11.21 3.80
CA GLY A 66 2.79 -12.21 3.37
C GLY A 66 3.48 -12.94 4.53
N GLY A 67 3.07 -12.67 5.77
CA GLY A 67 3.61 -13.28 6.98
C GLY A 67 4.71 -12.45 7.66
N CYS A 68 5.21 -12.94 8.79
CA CYS A 68 6.19 -12.22 9.61
C CYS A 68 7.62 -12.24 9.05
N MET A 69 7.97 -13.25 8.25
CA MET A 69 9.33 -13.45 7.78
C MET A 69 9.56 -12.77 6.44
N ILE A 70 10.45 -11.77 6.42
CA ILE A 70 10.87 -11.08 5.20
C ILE A 70 12.01 -11.87 4.55
N ARG A 71 11.89 -12.15 3.26
CA ARG A 71 12.94 -12.76 2.43
C ARG A 71 13.21 -11.87 1.23
N VAL A 72 14.45 -11.84 0.75
CA VAL A 72 14.82 -11.14 -0.51
C VAL A 72 14.11 -11.69 -1.75
N THR A 73 13.59 -12.92 -1.67
CA THR A 73 12.79 -13.55 -2.72
C THR A 73 11.29 -13.38 -2.51
N ALA A 74 10.86 -12.69 -1.45
CA ALA A 74 9.44 -12.50 -1.18
C ALA A 74 8.82 -11.61 -2.27
N PRO A 75 7.66 -12.01 -2.82
CA PRO A 75 6.97 -11.25 -3.84
C PRO A 75 6.49 -9.91 -3.30
N LYS A 76 6.40 -8.91 -4.18
CA LYS A 76 5.82 -7.60 -3.83
C LYS A 76 4.31 -7.57 -4.10
N TRP A 77 3.87 -8.32 -5.10
CA TRP A 77 2.51 -8.23 -5.65
C TRP A 77 1.89 -9.59 -5.91
N HIS A 78 0.57 -9.65 -5.80
CA HIS A 78 -0.27 -10.81 -6.14
C HIS A 78 -1.28 -10.42 -7.21
N CYS A 79 -1.33 -11.15 -8.32
CA CYS A 79 -2.38 -10.95 -9.32
C CYS A 79 -3.63 -11.78 -9.00
N TYR A 80 -4.77 -11.13 -8.78
CA TYR A 80 -6.02 -11.86 -8.52
C TYR A 80 -6.55 -12.62 -9.74
N GLN A 81 -6.22 -12.18 -10.95
CA GLN A 81 -6.70 -12.77 -12.20
C GLN A 81 -6.02 -14.10 -12.51
N CYS A 82 -4.68 -14.13 -12.52
CA CYS A 82 -3.92 -15.35 -12.86
C CYS A 82 -3.27 -16.04 -11.66
N LYS A 83 -3.44 -15.49 -10.45
CA LYS A 83 -2.86 -16.01 -9.19
C LYS A 83 -1.34 -16.04 -9.14
N ASN A 84 -0.67 -15.33 -10.06
CA ASN A 84 0.79 -15.22 -10.05
C ASN A 84 1.27 -14.20 -9.02
N ASP A 85 2.25 -14.60 -8.22
CA ASP A 85 3.00 -13.73 -7.33
C ASP A 85 4.25 -13.21 -8.04
N PHE A 86 4.52 -11.91 -7.98
CA PHE A 86 5.61 -11.31 -8.74
C PHE A 86 6.23 -10.08 -8.07
N GLY A 87 7.34 -9.62 -8.65
CA GLY A 87 8.25 -8.67 -8.02
C GLY A 87 9.10 -9.33 -6.94
N ARG A 88 10.08 -8.59 -6.41
CA ARG A 88 10.92 -9.02 -5.28
C ARG A 88 11.16 -7.84 -4.35
N LEU A 89 11.04 -8.06 -3.04
CA LEU A 89 11.50 -7.09 -2.03
C LEU A 89 13.02 -6.90 -2.20
N ARG A 90 13.46 -5.65 -2.41
CA ARG A 90 14.86 -5.27 -2.58
C ARG A 90 15.50 -4.93 -1.24
#